data_AF-A0A7S0C7T3-F1
#
_entry.id   AF-A0A7S0C7T3-F1
#
_cell.length_a   1.000
_cell.length_b   1.000
_cell.length_c   1.000
_cell.angle_alpha   90.00
_cell.angle_beta   90.00
_cell.angle_gamma   90.00
#
_symmetry.space_group_name_H-M   'P 1'
#
loop_
_entity.id
_entity.type
_entity.pdbx_description
1 polymer ?
#
loop_
_entity_poly.entity_id
_entity_poly.type
_entity_poly.pdbx_seq_one_letter_code
_entity_poly.pdbx_strand_id
1 'polypeptide(L)'
;FRLIKKSSKIDNFELKTYLFQEYWLGYEAKVMEHEIEAPGSFPFYERWFNLLSMDEGWKDQLEIIDLIRDAVGWRSYAGRNPLAEYRGDSYKEFVECRKAIRQMTIYLLFNASPRNVMYYTRNFKRKQ
;
A
#
# COMPACT_ATOMS: atom_id res chain seq x y z
N PHE A 1 2.84 -27.06 -0.62
CA PHE A 1 3.50 -27.44 0.64
C PHE A 1 4.91 -27.97 0.38
N ARG A 2 5.89 -27.10 0.09
CA ARG A 2 7.28 -27.51 -0.13
C ARG A 2 8.15 -27.00 1.00
N LEU A 3 8.63 -27.98 1.78
CA LEU A 3 9.96 -28.05 2.41
C LEU A 3 10.49 -26.77 3.06
N ILE A 4 9.89 -26.38 4.18
CA ILE A 4 10.71 -25.81 5.25
C ILE A 4 11.54 -26.97 5.80
N LYS A 5 12.77 -27.14 5.28
CA LYS A 5 13.81 -27.87 6.00
C LYS A 5 13.92 -27.19 7.36
N LYS A 6 13.40 -27.84 8.39
CA LYS A 6 13.54 -27.42 9.77
C LYS A 6 15.03 -27.52 10.15
N SER A 7 15.57 -26.45 10.71
CA SER A 7 16.85 -26.34 11.44
C SER A 7 18.12 -25.98 10.66
N SER A 8 18.33 -24.67 10.48
CA SER A 8 19.55 -23.91 10.84
C SER A 8 19.23 -22.42 10.66
N LYS A 9 20.07 -21.49 11.13
CA LYS A 9 19.91 -20.04 10.85
C LYS A 9 19.76 -19.86 9.33
N ILE A 10 18.54 -19.67 8.83
CA ILE A 10 18.30 -19.34 7.43
C ILE A 10 18.92 -17.97 7.21
N ASP A 11 19.83 -17.86 6.24
CA ASP A 11 20.44 -16.59 5.90
C ASP A 11 19.36 -15.60 5.44
N ASN A 12 19.47 -14.34 5.86
CA ASN A 12 18.48 -13.31 5.54
C ASN A 12 18.37 -13.15 4.00
N PHE A 13 19.48 -13.33 3.29
CA PHE A 13 19.48 -13.31 1.83
C PHE A 13 18.69 -14.46 1.22
N GLU A 14 18.88 -15.67 1.72
CA GLU A 14 18.16 -16.87 1.26
C GLU A 14 16.66 -16.74 1.53
N LEU A 15 16.28 -16.29 2.73
CA LEU A 15 14.88 -16.06 3.09
C LEU A 15 14.21 -15.01 2.20
N LYS A 16 14.88 -13.88 1.96
CA LYS A 16 14.37 -12.84 1.06
C LYS A 16 14.15 -13.39 -0.34
N THR A 17 15.13 -14.13 -0.86
CA THR A 17 15.06 -14.73 -2.19
C THR A 17 13.87 -15.68 -2.29
N TYR A 18 13.68 -16.54 -1.28
CA TYR A 18 12.55 -17.46 -1.22
C TYR A 18 11.20 -16.73 -1.20
N LEU A 19 11.05 -15.72 -0.32
CA LEU A 19 9.81 -14.94 -0.24
C LEU A 19 9.50 -14.19 -1.54
N PHE A 20 10.52 -13.67 -2.22
CA PHE A 20 10.34 -13.05 -3.54
C PHE A 20 9.86 -14.05 -4.58
N GLN A 21 10.37 -15.28 -4.58
CA GLN A 21 9.92 -16.33 -5.49
C GLN A 21 8.46 -16.72 -5.24
N GLU A 22 8.08 -16.95 -3.97
CA GLU A 22 6.70 -17.26 -3.59
C GLU A 22 5.74 -16.11 -3.96
N TYR A 23 6.18 -14.85 -3.78
CA TYR A 23 5.44 -13.68 -4.22
C TYR A 23 5.16 -13.71 -5.72
N TRP A 24 6.19 -13.97 -6.54
CA TRP A 24 6.05 -14.04 -8.01
C TRP A 24 5.09 -15.13 -8.44
N LEU A 25 5.19 -16.32 -7.84
CA LEU A 25 4.27 -17.44 -8.12
C LEU A 25 2.82 -17.08 -7.77
N GLY A 26 2.60 -16.44 -6.62
CA GLY A 26 1.26 -15.98 -6.21
C GLY A 26 0.71 -14.89 -7.13
N TYR A 27 1.57 -13.97 -7.57
CA TYR A 27 1.22 -12.92 -8.51
C TYR A 27 0.82 -13.48 -9.89
N GLU A 28 1.62 -14.39 -10.46
CA GLU A 28 1.30 -15.05 -11.74
C GLU A 28 -0.03 -15.82 -11.68
N ALA A 29 -0.27 -16.53 -10.57
CA ALA A 29 -1.54 -17.22 -10.35
C ALA A 29 -2.73 -16.24 -10.36
N LYS A 30 -2.57 -15.05 -9.76
CA LYS A 30 -3.59 -14.00 -9.78
C LYS A 30 -3.81 -13.41 -11.17
N VAL A 31 -2.74 -13.18 -11.93
CA VAL A 31 -2.85 -12.74 -13.33
C VAL A 31 -3.70 -13.74 -14.12
N MET A 32 -3.40 -15.04 -14.01
CA MET A 32 -4.14 -16.08 -14.73
C MET A 32 -5.62 -16.14 -14.33
N GLU A 33 -5.93 -16.00 -13.04
CA GLU A 33 -7.33 -15.95 -12.55
C GLU A 33 -8.12 -14.83 -13.23
N HIS A 34 -7.53 -13.63 -13.32
CA HIS A 34 -8.16 -12.48 -13.97
C HIS A 34 -8.21 -12.59 -15.49
N GLU A 35 -7.21 -13.19 -16.12
CA GLU A 35 -7.13 -13.35 -17.57
C GLU A 35 -8.21 -14.32 -18.09
N ILE A 36 -8.58 -15.33 -17.29
CA ILE A 36 -9.68 -16.26 -17.60
C ILE A 36 -11.04 -15.53 -17.62
N GLU A 37 -11.26 -14.58 -16.70
CA GLU A 37 -12.53 -13.84 -16.62
C GLU A 37 -12.60 -12.68 -17.63
N ALA A 38 -11.50 -11.93 -17.77
CA ALA A 38 -11.42 -10.75 -18.62
C ALA A 38 -10.00 -10.60 -19.20
N PRO A 39 -9.72 -11.13 -20.41
CA PRO A 39 -8.38 -11.11 -20.99
C PRO A 39 -7.89 -9.67 -21.24
N GLY A 40 -6.62 -9.41 -20.95
CA GLY A 40 -5.96 -8.11 -21.13
C GLY A 40 -6.34 -7.04 -20.11
N SER A 41 -7.18 -7.36 -19.12
CA SER A 41 -7.67 -6.39 -18.13
C SER A 41 -6.71 -6.17 -16.95
N PHE A 42 -5.81 -7.13 -16.69
CA PHE A 42 -4.96 -7.12 -15.51
C PHE A 42 -4.07 -5.86 -15.36
N PRO A 43 -3.38 -5.36 -16.41
CA PRO A 43 -2.56 -4.15 -16.28
C PRO A 43 -3.36 -2.90 -15.90
N PHE A 44 -4.62 -2.82 -16.33
CA PHE A 44 -5.52 -1.74 -15.93
C PHE A 44 -5.83 -1.83 -14.43
N TYR A 45 -6.09 -3.03 -13.93
CA TYR A 45 -6.35 -3.25 -12.51
C TYR A 45 -5.14 -2.93 -11.63
N GLU A 46 -3.93 -3.31 -12.03
CA GLU A 46 -2.72 -2.94 -11.29
C GLU A 46 -2.56 -1.43 -11.16
N ARG A 47 -2.74 -0.71 -12.27
CA ARG A 47 -2.69 0.75 -12.25
C ARG A 47 -3.80 1.33 -11.37
N TRP A 48 -4.99 0.77 -11.44
CA TRP A 48 -6.13 1.22 -10.65
C TRP A 48 -5.93 0.99 -9.15
N PHE A 49 -5.44 -0.18 -8.72
CA PHE A 49 -5.13 -0.45 -7.32
C PHE A 49 -4.02 0.45 -6.78
N ASN A 50 -2.98 0.71 -7.59
CA ASN A 50 -1.94 1.67 -7.24
C ASN A 50 -2.54 3.06 -6.99
N LEU A 51 -3.33 3.58 -7.93
CA LEU A 51 -3.98 4.89 -7.79
C LEU A 51 -4.91 4.94 -6.58
N LEU A 52 -5.76 3.92 -6.40
CA LEU A 52 -6.67 3.84 -5.27
C LEU A 52 -5.91 3.87 -3.93
N SER A 53 -4.83 3.09 -3.80
CA SER A 53 -4.03 3.07 -2.58
C SER A 53 -3.32 4.40 -2.33
N MET A 54 -2.89 5.11 -3.38
CA MET A 54 -2.28 6.43 -3.27
C MET A 54 -3.30 7.48 -2.82
N ASP A 55 -4.49 7.47 -3.40
CA ASP A 55 -5.56 8.42 -3.06
C ASP A 55 -6.00 8.25 -1.61
N GLU A 56 -6.21 7.02 -1.15
CA GLU A 56 -6.56 6.76 0.26
C GLU A 56 -5.42 7.16 1.20
N GLY A 57 -4.18 6.75 0.91
CA GLY A 57 -3.03 7.14 1.75
C GLY A 57 -2.77 8.64 1.78
N TRP A 58 -3.09 9.37 0.71
CA TRP A 58 -2.96 10.83 0.66
C TRP A 58 -4.04 11.53 1.49
N LYS A 59 -5.29 11.05 1.46
CA LYS A 59 -6.36 11.59 2.31
C LYS A 59 -5.99 11.48 3.80
N ASP A 60 -5.56 10.30 4.23
CA ASP A 60 -5.13 10.07 5.61
C ASP A 60 -3.96 11.00 5.99
N GLN A 61 -3.00 11.16 5.07
CA GLN A 61 -1.85 12.05 5.31
C GLN A 61 -2.25 13.52 5.46
N LEU A 62 -3.28 13.99 4.74
CA LEU A 62 -3.78 15.37 4.88
C LEU A 62 -4.37 15.62 6.27
N GLU A 63 -5.16 14.67 6.78
CA GLU A 63 -5.70 14.74 8.14
C GLU A 63 -4.57 14.79 9.18
N ILE A 64 -3.56 13.94 9.02
CA ILE A 64 -2.38 13.94 9.91
C ILE A 64 -1.62 15.27 9.86
N ILE A 65 -1.45 15.86 8.67
CA ILE A 65 -0.75 17.14 8.50
C ILE A 65 -1.50 18.27 9.24
N ASP A 66 -2.83 18.28 9.20
CA ASP A 66 -3.63 19.24 9.94
C ASP A 66 -3.42 19.10 11.46
N LEU A 67 -3.40 17.86 11.98
CA LEU A 67 -3.10 17.58 13.39
C LEU A 67 -1.68 18.01 13.80
N ILE A 68 -0.68 17.79 12.93
CA ILE A 68 0.70 18.22 13.18
C ILE A 68 0.77 19.74 13.26
N ARG A 69 0.09 20.46 12.36
CA ARG A 69 0.06 21.92 12.34
C ARG A 69 -0.44 22.47 13.68
N ASP A 70 -1.53 21.91 14.20
CA ASP A 70 -2.10 22.32 15.49
C ASP A 70 -1.15 21.97 16.66
N ALA A 71 -0.61 20.75 16.69
CA ALA A 71 0.34 20.31 17.71
C ALA A 71 1.63 21.15 17.75
N VAL A 72 2.15 21.56 16.59
CA VAL A 72 3.30 22.47 16.48
C VAL A 72 2.93 23.87 16.96
N GLY A 73 1.73 24.36 16.66
CA GLY A 73 1.20 25.62 17.19
C GLY A 73 1.15 25.65 18.72
N TRP A 74 0.77 24.54 19.36
CA TRP A 74 0.84 24.44 20.82
C TRP A 74 2.28 24.46 21.36
N ARG A 75 3.22 23.82 20.67
CA ARG A 75 4.65 23.79 21.06
C ARG A 75 5.37 25.11 20.83
N SER A 76 4.90 25.94 19.90
CA SER A 76 5.50 27.25 19.65
C SER A 76 5.37 28.19 20.85
N TYR A 77 4.32 28.05 21.66
CA TYR A 77 4.17 28.80 22.92
C TYR A 77 5.28 28.51 23.93
N ALA A 78 5.92 27.33 23.84
CA ALA A 78 7.06 26.96 24.67
C ALA A 78 8.42 27.43 24.10
N GLY A 79 8.42 28.31 23.08
CA GLY A 79 9.63 28.88 22.48
C GLY A 79 10.37 27.94 21.52
N ARG A 80 9.74 26.84 21.10
CA ARG A 80 10.31 25.90 20.11
C ARG A 80 10.14 26.45 18.69
N ASN A 81 11.07 26.15 17.80
CA ASN A 81 11.00 26.59 16.40
C ASN A 81 9.92 25.80 15.62
N PRO A 82 8.79 26.42 15.25
CA PRO A 82 7.64 25.70 14.68
C PRO A 82 7.95 25.09 13.32
N LEU A 83 8.74 25.79 12.49
CA LEU A 83 9.06 25.37 11.13
C LEU A 83 9.94 24.11 11.11
N ALA A 84 10.89 24.02 12.05
CA ALA A 84 11.77 22.87 12.17
C ALA A 84 11.00 21.62 12.63
N GLU A 85 10.12 21.79 13.62
CA GLU A 85 9.31 20.69 14.15
C GLU A 85 8.28 20.20 13.14
N TYR A 86 7.56 21.10 12.48
CA TYR A 86 6.60 20.75 11.43
C TYR A 86 7.27 19.95 10.31
N ARG A 87 8.44 20.39 9.83
CA ARG A 87 9.19 19.66 8.79
C ARG A 87 9.59 18.27 9.26
N GLY A 88 10.11 18.16 10.48
CA GLY A 88 10.57 16.90 11.05
C GLY A 88 9.43 15.88 11.23
N ASP A 89 8.32 16.32 11.83
CA ASP A 89 7.19 15.45 12.11
C ASP A 89 6.42 15.10 10.82
N SER A 90 6.19 16.06 9.92
CA SER A 90 5.54 15.79 8.62
C SER A 90 6.32 14.79 7.77
N TYR A 91 7.66 14.87 7.79
CA TYR A 91 8.49 13.91 7.05
C TYR A 91 8.40 12.50 7.61
N LYS A 92 8.34 12.34 8.95
CA LYS A 92 8.16 11.02 9.58
C LYS A 92 6.84 10.40 9.13
N GLU A 93 5.75 11.14 9.22
CA GLU A 93 4.42 10.65 8.82
C GLU A 93 4.37 10.32 7.32
N PHE A 94 4.99 11.15 6.48
CA PHE A 94 5.10 10.85 5.05
C PHE A 94 5.84 9.53 4.77
N VAL A 95 6.89 9.19 5.53
CA VAL A 95 7.60 7.91 5.40
C VAL A 95 6.68 6.74 5.74
N GLU A 96 5.87 6.87 6.79
CA GLU A 96 4.91 5.84 7.19
C GLU A 96 3.75 5.72 6.18
N CYS A 97 3.20 6.84 5.69
CA CYS A 97 2.21 6.85 4.60
C CYS A 97 2.72 6.09 3.38
N ARG A 98 3.97 6.31 2.95
CA ARG A 98 4.57 5.57 1.82
C ARG A 98 4.72 4.07 2.08
N LYS A 99 4.86 3.63 3.33
CA LYS A 99 4.88 2.19 3.68
C LYS A 99 3.46 1.64 3.65
N ALA A 100 2.50 2.37 4.23
CA ALA A 100 1.09 2.02 4.25
C ALA A 100 0.52 1.87 2.83
N ILE A 101 0.80 2.81 1.92
CA ILE A 101 0.39 2.73 0.51
C ILE A 101 0.87 1.41 -0.12
N ARG A 102 2.17 1.08 0.01
CA ARG A 102 2.71 -0.17 -0.57
C ARG A 102 2.06 -1.43 0.00
N GLN A 103 1.85 -1.46 1.31
CA GLN A 103 1.19 -2.58 1.97
C GLN A 103 -0.26 -2.72 1.51
N MET A 104 -0.98 -1.60 1.40
CA MET A 104 -2.35 -1.55 0.90
C MET A 104 -2.43 -2.00 -0.56
N THR A 105 -1.52 -1.54 -1.43
CA THR A 105 -1.48 -1.98 -2.84
C THR A 105 -1.35 -3.50 -2.94
N ILE A 106 -0.39 -4.09 -2.22
CA ILE A 106 -0.17 -5.54 -2.22
C ILE A 106 -1.40 -6.26 -1.68
N TYR A 107 -1.96 -5.78 -0.55
CA TYR A 107 -3.16 -6.35 0.05
C TYR A 107 -4.35 -6.35 -0.93
N LEU A 108 -4.59 -5.23 -1.61
CA LEU A 108 -5.68 -5.09 -2.58
C LEU A 108 -5.46 -6.00 -3.78
N LEU A 109 -4.24 -6.09 -4.30
CA LEU A 109 -3.92 -6.93 -5.45
C LEU A 109 -4.15 -8.42 -5.16
N PHE A 110 -3.76 -8.91 -3.97
CA PHE A 110 -3.96 -10.32 -3.59
C PHE A 110 -5.38 -10.65 -3.15
N ASN A 111 -6.12 -9.70 -2.58
CA ASN A 111 -7.52 -9.91 -2.19
C ASN A 111 -8.52 -9.56 -3.29
N ALA A 112 -8.06 -9.02 -4.41
CA ALA A 112 -8.88 -8.81 -5.59
C ALA A 112 -9.41 -10.17 -6.06
N SER A 113 -10.72 -10.34 -5.95
CA SER A 113 -11.45 -11.36 -6.70
C SER A 113 -11.96 -10.71 -7.98
N PRO A 114 -11.86 -11.38 -9.14
CA PRO A 114 -12.42 -10.90 -10.41
C PRO A 114 -13.85 -10.34 -10.30
N ARG A 115 -14.70 -11.03 -9.53
CA ARG A 115 -16.08 -10.65 -9.25
C ARG A 115 -16.21 -9.33 -8.46
N ASN A 116 -15.30 -9.05 -7.52
CA ASN A 116 -15.34 -7.85 -6.69
C ASN A 116 -14.97 -6.59 -7.46
N VAL A 117 -14.07 -6.69 -8.45
CA VAL A 117 -13.61 -5.53 -9.22
C VAL A 117 -14.69 -4.97 -10.15
N MET A 118 -15.57 -5.83 -10.66
CA MET A 118 -16.80 -5.43 -11.38
C MET A 118 -17.75 -4.57 -10.53
N TYR A 119 -17.81 -4.77 -9.20
CA TYR A 119 -18.65 -3.93 -8.33
C TYR A 119 -18.11 -2.51 -8.18
N TYR A 120 -16.79 -2.36 -8.02
CA TYR A 120 -16.18 -1.03 -7.84
C TYR A 120 -16.27 -0.18 -9.10
N THR A 121 -16.00 -0.76 -10.28
CA THR A 121 -16.13 -0.06 -11.57
C THR A 121 -17.56 0.39 -11.84
N ARG A 122 -18.55 -0.45 -11.52
CA ARG A 122 -19.98 -0.15 -11.72
C ARG A 122 -20.51 0.91 -10.76
N ASN A 123 -20.03 0.93 -9.52
CA ASN A 123 -20.41 1.95 -8.52
C ASN A 123 -19.69 3.28 -8.73
N PHE A 124 -18.46 3.28 -9.25
CA PHE A 124 -17.73 4.50 -9.61
C PHE A 124 -18.44 5.26 -10.74
N LYS A 125 -18.89 4.56 -11.80
CA LYS A 125 -19.68 5.16 -12.89
C LYS A 125 -21.06 5.69 -12.49
N ARG A 126 -21.59 5.35 -11.32
CA ARG A 126 -22.90 5.81 -10.82
C ARG A 126 -22.81 7.04 -9.92
N LYS A 127 -21.62 7.36 -9.40
CA LYS A 127 -21.39 8.51 -8.51
C LYS A 127 -20.86 9.75 -9.25
N GLN A 128 -20.61 9.65 -10.56
CA GLN A 128 -20.38 10.77 -11.47
C GLN A 128 -21.67 11.04 -12.25
#